data_AF-A0A1F8JHL4-F1
#
_entry.id   AF-A0A1F8JHL4-F1
#
_cell.length_a   1.000
_cell.length_b   1.000
_cell.length_c   1.000
_cell.angle_alpha   90.00
_cell.angle_beta   90.00
_cell.angle_gamma   90.00
#
_symmetry.space_group_name_H-M   'P 1'
#
loop_
_entity.id
_entity.type
_entity.pdbx_description
1 polymer ?
#
loop_
_entity_poly.entity_id
_entity_poly.type
_entity_poly.pdbx_seq_one_letter_code
_entity_poly.pdbx_strand_id
1 'polypeptide(L)'
;MSFAGIGEIPTVAVLSQRGGPGTGLPTYTGQADLNFAIHCGHGDFIKFVVAPGDCEEAFYLSALALNMAWKYQIVSIILIDKILSESFYSFDIKLVKDIKEEKEIFWDKKGEYKRYQYTENGVSPLTYYGEKNAVVKINSYEHCEFGLAAEDSEESKKMQEKRYKKLKSLEKDLEKYELVKVYGNSESKNAIICFGSTKGVCIEAAIDLGYKVIQPLILNPFPKKEMEKAFKNVSKAVCVEYNITGQLSNMLKSNGFKIDFNILRYDGRTYSVEELKKEISKVIK
;
A
#
# COMPACT_ATOMS: atom_id res chain seq x y z
N MET A 1 7.06 5.81 12.96
CA MET A 1 7.00 4.60 12.11
C MET A 1 8.23 3.70 12.28
N SER A 2 9.47 4.20 12.18
CA SER A 2 10.67 3.36 12.38
C SER A 2 10.68 2.57 13.69
N PHE A 3 10.25 3.20 14.81
CA PHE A 3 10.14 2.48 16.09
C PHE A 3 9.16 1.30 16.04
N ALA A 4 8.01 1.45 15.36
CA ALA A 4 7.08 0.33 15.15
C ALA A 4 7.68 -0.74 14.24
N GLY A 5 8.49 -0.35 13.25
CA GLY A 5 9.22 -1.27 12.38
C GLY A 5 10.22 -2.15 13.14
N ILE A 6 11.13 -1.53 13.90
CA ILE A 6 12.14 -2.26 14.68
C ILE A 6 11.51 -3.04 15.84
N GLY A 7 10.51 -2.47 16.51
CA GLY A 7 9.78 -3.12 17.61
C GLY A 7 8.80 -4.21 17.16
N GLU A 8 8.63 -4.40 15.84
CA GLU A 8 7.63 -5.28 15.22
C GLU A 8 6.22 -5.05 15.81
N ILE A 9 5.81 -3.79 15.92
CA ILE A 9 4.51 -3.42 16.50
C ILE A 9 3.46 -3.31 15.37
N PRO A 10 2.42 -4.17 15.36
CA PRO A 10 1.29 -4.01 14.45
C PRO A 10 0.74 -2.58 14.50
N THR A 11 0.77 -1.87 13.38
CA THR A 11 0.32 -0.48 13.32
C THR A 11 -0.41 -0.25 12.02
N VAL A 12 -1.59 0.36 12.07
CA VAL A 12 -2.30 0.84 10.88
C VAL A 12 -2.42 2.36 10.96
N ALA A 13 -1.98 3.05 9.91
CA ALA A 13 -2.13 4.50 9.78
C ALA A 13 -2.95 4.82 8.54
N VAL A 14 -3.94 5.71 8.68
CA VAL A 14 -4.63 6.30 7.52
C VAL A 14 -3.88 7.58 7.15
N LEU A 15 -3.27 7.60 5.97
CA LEU A 15 -2.65 8.79 5.42
C LEU A 15 -3.62 9.44 4.45
N SER A 16 -4.41 10.39 4.97
CA SER A 16 -5.37 11.18 4.19
C SER A 16 -4.68 12.36 3.52
N GLN A 17 -4.30 12.16 2.25
CA GLN A 17 -3.56 13.15 1.47
C GLN A 17 -4.40 14.41 1.19
N ARG A 18 -3.70 15.54 1.13
CA ARG A 18 -4.24 16.86 0.78
C ARG A 18 -3.22 17.63 -0.05
N GLY A 19 -3.54 18.82 -0.53
CA GLY A 19 -2.55 19.66 -1.20
C GLY A 19 -1.41 20.07 -0.25
N GLY A 20 -0.16 19.71 -0.57
CA GLY A 20 1.06 20.12 0.14
C GLY A 20 1.94 21.07 -0.70
N PRO A 21 3.21 21.36 -0.29
CA PRO A 21 3.86 20.98 0.97
C PRO A 21 3.54 21.93 2.14
N GLY A 22 4.03 21.61 3.34
CA GLY A 22 3.78 22.39 4.56
C GLY A 22 2.30 22.44 4.93
N THR A 23 1.78 23.63 5.24
CA THR A 23 0.32 23.82 5.43
C THR A 23 -0.45 23.53 4.14
N GLY A 24 0.16 23.84 3.00
CA GLY A 24 -0.37 23.59 1.66
C GLY A 24 -1.77 24.16 1.43
N LEU A 25 -2.64 23.33 0.87
CA LEU A 25 -4.06 23.59 0.64
C LEU A 25 -4.89 22.67 1.54
N PRO A 26 -5.17 23.08 2.79
CA PRO A 26 -5.77 22.19 3.78
C PRO A 26 -7.12 21.61 3.40
N THR A 27 -7.87 22.34 2.58
CA THR A 27 -9.25 22.02 2.19
C THR A 27 -9.35 21.37 0.81
N TYR A 28 -8.23 21.11 0.13
CA TYR A 28 -8.21 20.57 -1.23
C TYR A 28 -7.43 19.25 -1.33
N THR A 29 -7.77 18.45 -2.36
CA THR A 29 -7.18 17.13 -2.57
C THR A 29 -5.75 17.21 -3.15
N GLY A 30 -5.01 16.13 -3.00
CA GLY A 30 -3.68 15.93 -3.58
C GLY A 30 -3.27 14.48 -3.44
N GLN A 31 -2.34 14.03 -4.27
CA GLN A 31 -1.80 12.67 -4.26
C GLN A 31 -0.26 12.69 -4.27
N ALA A 32 0.31 13.61 -3.49
CA ALA A 32 1.74 13.90 -3.48
C ALA A 32 2.53 13.18 -2.36
N ASP A 33 1.87 12.29 -1.60
CA ASP A 33 2.51 11.61 -0.46
C ASP A 33 2.77 10.11 -0.71
N LEU A 34 2.61 9.61 -1.94
CA LEU A 34 2.86 8.19 -2.28
C LEU A 34 4.30 7.78 -1.93
N ASN A 35 5.29 8.55 -2.37
CA ASN A 35 6.70 8.29 -2.07
C ASN A 35 6.97 8.39 -0.57
N PHE A 36 6.33 9.33 0.13
CA PHE A 36 6.43 9.44 1.57
C PHE A 36 5.86 8.18 2.26
N ALA A 37 4.67 7.72 1.86
CA ALA A 37 4.07 6.51 2.42
C ALA A 37 5.00 5.29 2.29
N ILE A 38 5.61 5.10 1.11
CA ILE A 38 6.49 3.96 0.83
C ILE A 38 7.85 4.09 1.52
N HIS A 39 8.40 5.30 1.63
CA HIS A 39 9.79 5.51 2.08
C HIS A 39 9.92 6.17 3.46
N CYS A 40 8.83 6.48 4.16
CA CYS A 40 8.89 7.09 5.48
C CYS A 40 9.59 6.20 6.52
N GLY A 41 10.29 6.88 7.45
CA GLY A 41 11.09 6.25 8.50
C GLY A 41 12.53 5.99 8.08
N HIS A 42 13.47 6.21 9.00
CA HIS A 42 14.87 5.80 8.84
C HIS A 42 15.02 4.29 9.03
N GLY A 43 16.02 3.71 8.35
CA GLY A 43 16.33 2.28 8.37
C GLY A 43 15.40 1.44 7.48
N ASP A 44 15.77 0.17 7.30
CA ASP A 44 15.02 -0.78 6.47
C ASP A 44 14.01 -1.56 7.32
N PHE A 45 12.74 -1.40 7.00
CA PHE A 45 11.65 -2.16 7.59
C PHE A 45 10.46 -2.24 6.64
N ILE A 46 9.69 -3.32 6.78
CA ILE A 46 8.56 -3.60 5.90
C ILE A 46 7.40 -2.67 6.24
N LYS A 47 6.81 -2.11 5.18
CA LYS A 47 5.55 -1.38 5.22
C LYS A 47 4.57 -2.05 4.27
N PHE A 48 3.30 -2.12 4.62
CA PHE A 48 2.24 -2.55 3.72
C PHE A 48 1.39 -1.34 3.33
N VAL A 49 1.39 -0.93 2.08
CA VAL A 49 0.72 0.31 1.63
C VAL A 49 -0.39 -0.05 0.66
N VAL A 50 -1.63 0.31 1.00
CA VAL A 50 -2.82 0.11 0.18
C VAL A 50 -3.42 1.45 -0.25
N ALA A 51 -4.04 1.51 -1.42
CA ALA A 51 -4.59 2.75 -1.98
C ALA A 51 -6.02 2.54 -2.55
N PRO A 52 -7.06 2.56 -1.70
CA PRO A 52 -8.44 2.43 -2.16
C PRO A 52 -8.88 3.61 -3.03
N GLY A 53 -9.71 3.36 -4.03
CA GLY A 53 -10.27 4.39 -4.92
C GLY A 53 -11.74 4.71 -4.73
N ASP A 54 -12.47 3.93 -3.93
CA ASP A 54 -13.87 4.18 -3.53
C ASP A 54 -14.15 3.65 -2.11
N CYS A 55 -15.40 3.79 -1.64
CA CYS A 55 -15.78 3.44 -0.27
C CYS A 55 -15.81 1.92 -0.02
N GLU A 56 -16.17 1.12 -1.01
CA GLU A 56 -16.12 -0.35 -0.96
C GLU A 56 -14.68 -0.85 -0.85
N GLU A 57 -13.77 -0.31 -1.67
CA GLU A 57 -12.33 -0.60 -1.59
C GLU A 57 -11.76 -0.11 -0.27
N ALA A 58 -12.17 1.06 0.23
CA ALA A 58 -11.70 1.58 1.52
C ALA A 58 -12.10 0.64 2.66
N PHE A 59 -13.34 0.15 2.67
CA PHE A 59 -13.81 -0.81 3.66
C PHE A 59 -12.98 -2.10 3.62
N TYR A 60 -12.85 -2.71 2.43
CA TYR A 60 -12.14 -3.98 2.26
C TYR A 60 -10.65 -3.87 2.57
N LEU A 61 -9.97 -2.86 2.00
CA LEU A 61 -8.53 -2.68 2.16
C LEU A 61 -8.15 -2.21 3.56
N SER A 62 -9.06 -1.57 4.31
CA SER A 62 -8.82 -1.26 5.72
C SER A 62 -8.77 -2.52 6.57
N ALA A 63 -9.70 -3.45 6.37
CA ALA A 63 -9.68 -4.74 7.03
C ALA A 63 -8.45 -5.57 6.61
N LEU A 64 -8.05 -5.52 5.33
CA LEU A 64 -6.82 -6.16 4.86
C LEU A 64 -5.58 -5.55 5.51
N ALA A 65 -5.51 -4.23 5.63
CA ALA A 65 -4.40 -3.54 6.28
C ALA A 65 -4.26 -3.93 7.75
N LEU A 66 -5.37 -4.09 8.48
CA LEU A 66 -5.40 -4.61 9.86
C LEU A 66 -4.89 -6.04 9.92
N ASN A 67 -5.42 -6.93 9.08
CA ASN A 67 -4.99 -8.32 8.99
C ASN A 67 -3.48 -8.42 8.73
N MET A 68 -2.95 -7.70 7.74
CA MET A 68 -1.53 -7.75 7.40
C MET A 68 -0.65 -7.15 8.50
N ALA A 69 -1.09 -6.05 9.16
CA ALA A 69 -0.36 -5.43 10.26
C ALA A 69 -0.19 -6.41 11.43
N TRP A 70 -1.27 -7.09 11.84
CA TRP A 70 -1.24 -8.05 12.95
C TRP A 70 -0.56 -9.36 12.61
N LYS A 71 -0.89 -9.95 11.46
CA LYS A 71 -0.32 -11.22 11.02
C LYS A 71 1.20 -11.16 10.86
N TYR A 72 1.72 -10.07 10.30
CA TYR A 72 3.15 -9.91 10.03
C TYR A 72 3.87 -8.98 11.00
N GLN A 73 3.16 -8.35 11.93
CA GLN A 73 3.74 -7.42 12.90
C GLN A 73 4.51 -6.29 12.19
N ILE A 74 3.83 -5.62 11.27
CA ILE A 74 4.38 -4.57 10.42
C ILE A 74 3.52 -3.31 10.49
N VAL A 75 4.06 -2.24 9.91
CA VAL A 75 3.32 -1.00 9.70
C VAL A 75 2.54 -1.12 8.39
N SER A 76 1.22 -0.95 8.47
CA SER A 76 0.34 -0.79 7.32
C SER A 76 -0.09 0.66 7.18
N ILE A 77 -0.17 1.16 5.94
CA ILE A 77 -0.62 2.51 5.61
C ILE A 77 -1.77 2.40 4.61
N ILE A 78 -2.90 3.00 4.94
CA ILE A 78 -4.04 3.18 4.05
C ILE A 78 -3.89 4.58 3.44
N LEU A 79 -3.43 4.62 2.20
CA LEU A 79 -3.18 5.86 1.46
C LEU A 79 -4.47 6.27 0.75
N ILE A 80 -5.16 7.25 1.33
CA ILE A 80 -6.35 7.86 0.73
C ILE A 80 -6.06 9.31 0.36
N ASP A 81 -6.98 9.95 -0.31
CA ASP A 81 -6.93 11.39 -0.54
C ASP A 81 -8.20 12.06 -0.06
N LYS A 82 -8.19 13.39 -0.01
CA LYS A 82 -9.25 14.18 0.59
C LYS A 82 -10.63 13.91 -0.01
N ILE A 83 -10.72 13.53 -1.29
CA ILE A 83 -12.00 13.21 -1.91
C ILE A 83 -12.60 12.01 -1.20
N LEU A 84 -11.82 10.92 -1.08
CA LEU A 84 -12.28 9.70 -0.44
C LEU A 84 -12.52 9.87 1.06
N SER A 85 -11.72 10.73 1.70
CA SER A 85 -11.79 10.99 3.14
C SER A 85 -13.03 11.80 3.56
N GLU A 86 -13.49 12.75 2.73
CA GLU A 86 -14.54 13.71 3.13
C GLU A 86 -15.83 13.65 2.30
N SER A 87 -15.87 12.88 1.21
CA SER A 87 -17.09 12.75 0.41
C SER A 87 -18.08 11.76 1.04
N PHE A 88 -19.35 11.92 0.68
CA PHE A 88 -20.41 10.97 1.02
C PHE A 88 -20.61 9.98 -0.13
N TYR A 89 -20.81 8.70 0.24
CA TYR A 89 -20.99 7.62 -0.71
C TYR A 89 -22.21 6.80 -0.34
N SER A 90 -22.96 6.36 -1.36
CA SER A 90 -23.86 5.22 -1.19
C SER A 90 -23.01 3.97 -1.07
N PHE A 91 -23.16 3.24 0.03
CA PHE A 91 -22.38 2.04 0.32
C PHE A 91 -23.29 0.81 0.24
N ASP A 92 -22.86 -0.19 -0.54
CA ASP A 92 -23.49 -1.51 -0.53
C ASP A 92 -22.50 -2.58 -0.07
N ILE A 93 -22.73 -3.09 1.14
CA ILE A 93 -21.91 -4.16 1.72
C ILE A 93 -21.87 -5.42 0.84
N LYS A 94 -22.87 -5.65 -0.01
CA LYS A 94 -22.92 -6.81 -0.91
C LYS A 94 -21.90 -6.71 -2.05
N LEU A 95 -21.41 -5.51 -2.37
CA LEU A 95 -20.36 -5.28 -3.37
C LEU A 95 -18.96 -5.48 -2.78
N VAL A 96 -18.86 -5.53 -1.45
CA VAL A 96 -17.60 -5.77 -0.74
C VAL A 96 -17.36 -7.29 -0.68
N LYS A 97 -16.17 -7.72 -1.11
CA LYS A 97 -15.75 -9.11 -0.96
C LYS A 97 -15.63 -9.47 0.53
N ASP A 98 -16.05 -10.67 0.89
CA ASP A 98 -15.82 -11.19 2.24
C ASP A 98 -14.32 -11.16 2.56
N ILE A 99 -13.97 -10.57 3.70
CA ILE A 99 -12.62 -10.64 4.23
C ILE A 99 -12.63 -11.50 5.48
N LYS A 100 -11.79 -12.54 5.45
CA LYS A 100 -11.59 -13.40 6.61
C LYS A 100 -10.57 -12.76 7.52
N GLU A 101 -10.84 -12.79 8.81
CA GLU A 101 -9.86 -12.44 9.84
C GLU A 101 -8.65 -13.37 9.73
N GLU A 102 -7.47 -12.79 9.61
CA GLU A 102 -6.22 -13.53 9.59
C GLU A 102 -5.75 -13.73 11.02
N LYS A 103 -5.46 -14.99 11.39
CA LYS A 103 -5.05 -15.31 12.77
C LYS A 103 -3.63 -14.83 13.05
N GLU A 104 -3.45 -14.19 14.20
CA GLU A 104 -2.14 -13.85 14.71
C GLU A 104 -1.44 -15.10 15.26
N ILE A 105 -0.10 -15.04 15.28
CA ILE A 105 0.72 -16.09 15.86
C ILE A 105 0.94 -15.73 17.32
N PHE A 106 0.31 -16.46 18.24
CA PHE A 106 0.52 -16.31 19.69
C PHE A 106 1.47 -17.38 20.23
N TRP A 107 2.21 -17.02 21.27
CA TRP A 107 3.04 -17.95 22.02
C TRP A 107 2.15 -19.03 22.67
N ASP A 108 2.56 -20.29 22.53
CA ASP A 108 1.82 -21.47 23.04
C ASP A 108 1.95 -21.67 24.56
N LYS A 109 2.59 -20.71 25.25
CA LYS A 109 2.86 -20.69 26.69
C LYS A 109 3.80 -21.81 27.15
N LYS A 110 4.62 -22.36 26.24
CA LYS A 110 5.64 -23.36 26.56
C LYS A 110 7.03 -22.77 26.46
N GLY A 111 7.89 -23.20 27.39
CA GLY A 111 9.29 -22.76 27.45
C GLY A 111 9.44 -21.31 27.90
N GLU A 112 10.55 -20.70 27.52
CA GLU A 112 10.84 -19.30 27.80
C GLU A 112 10.34 -18.42 26.65
N TYR A 113 9.60 -17.35 26.97
CA TYR A 113 9.08 -16.44 25.96
C TYR A 113 10.18 -15.56 25.36
N LYS A 114 10.24 -15.53 24.02
CA LYS A 114 11.16 -14.71 23.23
C LYS A 114 10.37 -13.83 22.27
N ARG A 115 10.24 -12.53 22.58
CA ARG A 115 9.46 -11.58 21.78
C ARG A 115 9.88 -11.55 20.31
N TYR A 116 11.17 -11.70 20.04
CA TYR A 116 11.76 -11.64 18.69
C TYR A 116 12.33 -13.00 18.26
N GLN A 117 11.70 -14.09 18.71
CA GLN A 117 12.08 -15.46 18.35
C GLN A 117 12.33 -15.62 16.84
N TYR A 118 13.43 -16.27 16.48
CA TYR A 118 13.71 -16.64 15.10
C TYR A 118 12.76 -17.74 14.63
N THR A 119 12.09 -17.49 13.52
CA THR A 119 11.12 -18.41 12.89
C THR A 119 11.38 -18.47 11.40
N GLU A 120 10.92 -19.53 10.75
CA GLU A 120 11.13 -19.74 9.30
C GLU A 120 10.52 -18.63 8.44
N ASN A 121 9.34 -18.13 8.84
CA ASN A 121 8.63 -17.05 8.15
C ASN A 121 9.02 -15.64 8.67
N GLY A 122 9.94 -15.56 9.63
CA GLY A 122 10.36 -14.30 10.25
C GLY A 122 9.36 -13.68 11.23
N VAL A 123 8.15 -14.23 11.40
CA VAL A 123 7.14 -13.71 12.32
C VAL A 123 7.28 -14.39 13.68
N SER A 124 7.56 -13.63 14.74
CA SER A 124 7.65 -14.17 16.11
C SER A 124 6.29 -14.34 16.75
N PRO A 125 6.08 -15.34 17.62
CA PRO A 125 4.87 -15.42 18.41
C PRO A 125 4.69 -14.20 19.36
N LEU A 126 3.52 -13.59 19.34
CA LEU A 126 3.12 -12.51 20.24
C LEU A 126 2.65 -13.06 21.59
N THR A 127 2.66 -12.17 22.57
CA THR A 127 1.87 -12.32 23.79
C THR A 127 1.50 -10.94 24.30
N TYR A 128 0.50 -10.87 25.17
CA TYR A 128 0.07 -9.61 25.77
C TYR A 128 0.93 -9.24 26.98
N TYR A 129 1.01 -7.95 27.26
CA TYR A 129 1.60 -7.47 28.51
C TYR A 129 0.85 -8.05 29.72
N GLY A 130 1.58 -8.45 30.74
CA GLY A 130 1.03 -9.08 31.94
C GLY A 130 0.77 -10.59 31.83
N GLU A 131 1.03 -11.21 30.68
CA GLU A 131 0.99 -12.68 30.57
C GLU A 131 1.99 -13.33 31.53
N LYS A 132 1.53 -14.35 32.25
CA LYS A 132 2.34 -15.04 33.26
C LYS A 132 3.55 -15.69 32.61
N ASN A 133 4.72 -15.55 33.24
CA ASN A 133 6.00 -16.11 32.77
C ASN A 133 6.45 -15.60 31.39
N ALA A 134 5.89 -14.50 30.90
CA ALA A 134 6.37 -13.82 29.70
C ALA A 134 6.93 -12.44 30.06
N VAL A 135 8.11 -12.13 29.52
CA VAL A 135 8.68 -10.79 29.60
C VAL A 135 8.69 -10.20 28.19
N VAL A 136 7.84 -9.20 27.96
CA VAL A 136 7.78 -8.46 26.69
C VAL A 136 8.66 -7.22 26.83
N LYS A 137 9.81 -7.20 26.13
CA LYS A 137 10.68 -6.02 26.03
C LYS A 137 10.60 -5.50 24.60
N ILE A 138 10.23 -4.23 24.46
CA ILE A 138 10.25 -3.53 23.18
C ILE A 138 11.37 -2.51 23.24
N ASN A 139 12.25 -2.54 22.24
CA ASN A 139 13.43 -1.69 22.20
C ASN A 139 13.55 -0.99 20.82
N SER A 140 13.94 0.27 20.82
CA SER A 140 14.26 1.04 19.62
C SER A 140 15.69 0.82 19.13
N TYR A 141 16.53 0.19 19.95
CA TYR A 141 17.85 -0.28 19.59
C TYR A 141 17.76 -1.64 18.92
N GLU A 142 18.80 -2.04 18.19
CA GLU A 142 18.92 -3.42 17.73
C GLU A 142 18.96 -4.37 18.93
N HIS A 143 18.38 -5.56 18.77
CA HIS A 143 18.14 -6.45 19.90
C HIS A 143 18.20 -7.92 19.52
N CYS A 144 18.45 -8.78 20.52
CA CYS A 144 18.36 -10.22 20.38
C CYS A 144 16.92 -10.74 20.57
N GLU A 145 16.70 -12.06 20.50
CA GLU A 145 15.37 -12.69 20.60
C GLU A 145 14.55 -12.30 21.86
N PHE A 146 15.23 -11.88 22.93
CA PHE A 146 14.63 -11.46 24.20
C PHE A 146 14.26 -9.96 24.26
N GLY A 147 14.59 -9.18 23.23
CA GLY A 147 14.40 -7.73 23.21
C GLY A 147 15.45 -6.95 24.01
N LEU A 148 16.55 -7.59 24.39
CA LEU A 148 17.71 -6.94 25.01
C LEU A 148 18.58 -6.31 23.92
N ALA A 149 19.14 -5.13 24.19
CA ALA A 149 20.02 -4.44 23.25
C ALA A 149 21.19 -5.33 22.82
N ALA A 150 21.50 -5.35 21.53
CA ALA A 150 22.57 -6.12 20.94
C ALA A 150 23.34 -5.26 19.92
N GLU A 151 24.66 -5.25 20.04
CA GLU A 151 25.59 -4.55 19.12
C GLU A 151 26.47 -5.53 18.33
N ASP A 152 26.37 -6.82 18.64
CA ASP A 152 27.10 -7.85 17.92
C ASP A 152 26.70 -7.88 16.45
N SER A 153 27.71 -7.94 15.58
CA SER A 153 27.52 -7.86 14.13
C SER A 153 26.70 -9.02 13.55
N GLU A 154 26.86 -10.24 14.08
CA GLU A 154 26.11 -11.39 13.60
C GLU A 154 24.66 -11.32 14.07
N GLU A 155 24.43 -10.95 15.33
CA GLU A 155 23.08 -10.83 15.89
C GLU A 155 22.29 -9.73 15.18
N SER A 156 22.91 -8.56 14.97
CA SER A 156 22.29 -7.45 14.24
C SER A 156 21.91 -7.88 12.81
N LYS A 157 22.82 -8.58 12.10
CA LYS A 157 22.52 -9.11 10.76
C LYS A 157 21.36 -10.10 10.79
N LYS A 158 21.36 -11.06 11.73
CA LYS A 158 20.31 -12.08 11.86
C LYS A 158 18.95 -11.45 12.13
N MET A 159 18.89 -10.44 13.00
CA MET A 159 17.63 -9.77 13.34
C MET A 159 17.09 -8.92 12.19
N GLN A 160 17.96 -8.24 11.43
CA GLN A 160 17.57 -7.55 10.19
C GLN A 160 17.03 -8.53 9.14
N GLU A 161 17.75 -9.64 8.89
CA GLU A 161 17.33 -10.67 7.95
C GLU A 161 16.00 -11.29 8.37
N LYS A 162 15.78 -11.54 9.66
CA LYS A 162 14.50 -12.00 10.21
C LYS A 162 13.37 -11.02 9.88
N ARG A 163 13.54 -9.73 10.19
CA ARG A 163 12.52 -8.72 9.88
C ARG A 163 12.22 -8.69 8.38
N TYR A 164 13.24 -8.78 7.53
CA TYR A 164 13.07 -8.80 6.07
C TYR A 164 12.43 -10.09 5.54
N LYS A 165 12.67 -11.26 6.15
CA LYS A 165 12.04 -12.53 5.75
C LYS A 165 10.51 -12.46 5.75
N LYS A 166 9.92 -11.65 6.63
CA LYS A 166 8.47 -11.43 6.69
C LYS A 166 7.91 -10.90 5.35
N LEU A 167 8.71 -10.17 4.56
CA LEU A 167 8.29 -9.63 3.26
C LEU A 167 7.92 -10.74 2.30
N LYS A 168 8.77 -11.77 2.19
CA LYS A 168 8.52 -12.92 1.31
C LYS A 168 7.26 -13.69 1.71
N SER A 169 7.04 -13.83 3.03
CA SER A 169 5.84 -14.48 3.55
C SER A 169 4.58 -13.65 3.32
N LEU A 170 4.67 -12.31 3.42
CA LEU A 170 3.62 -11.37 3.07
C LEU A 170 3.27 -11.46 1.58
N GLU A 171 4.25 -11.34 0.69
CA GLU A 171 4.05 -11.41 -0.77
C GLU A 171 3.37 -12.70 -1.19
N LYS A 172 3.76 -13.84 -0.61
CA LYS A 172 3.13 -15.13 -0.88
C LYS A 172 1.66 -15.17 -0.48
N ASP A 173 1.29 -14.61 0.67
CA ASP A 173 -0.11 -14.60 1.09
C ASP A 173 -0.95 -13.57 0.32
N LEU A 174 -0.33 -12.47 -0.13
CA LEU A 174 -0.97 -11.49 -1.00
C LEU A 174 -1.42 -12.09 -2.34
N GLU A 175 -0.82 -13.18 -2.82
CA GLU A 175 -1.29 -13.88 -4.04
C GLU A 175 -2.76 -14.36 -3.97
N LYS A 176 -3.34 -14.44 -2.77
CA LYS A 176 -4.74 -14.82 -2.53
C LYS A 176 -5.72 -13.65 -2.71
N TYR A 177 -5.20 -12.43 -2.77
CA TYR A 177 -5.97 -11.20 -2.77
C TYR A 177 -5.94 -10.53 -4.14
N GLU A 178 -6.91 -9.66 -4.39
CA GLU A 178 -6.92 -8.82 -5.58
C GLU A 178 -5.98 -7.63 -5.36
N LEU A 179 -4.81 -7.65 -6.00
CA LEU A 179 -3.77 -6.64 -5.80
C LEU A 179 -3.84 -5.50 -6.83
N VAL A 180 -4.44 -5.77 -7.99
CA VAL A 180 -4.59 -4.86 -9.12
C VAL A 180 -5.98 -5.08 -9.70
N LYS A 181 -6.72 -4.00 -9.98
CA LYS A 181 -7.98 -4.06 -10.72
C LYS A 181 -7.81 -3.52 -12.12
N VAL A 182 -8.55 -4.11 -13.05
CA VAL A 182 -8.62 -3.69 -14.45
C VAL A 182 -10.07 -3.39 -14.80
N TYR A 183 -10.31 -2.25 -15.43
CA TYR A 183 -11.63 -1.78 -15.84
C TYR A 183 -11.66 -1.38 -17.32
N GLY A 184 -12.86 -1.09 -17.84
CA GLY A 184 -13.05 -0.66 -19.21
C GLY A 184 -12.80 -1.79 -20.21
N ASN A 185 -12.31 -1.45 -21.40
CA ASN A 185 -12.05 -2.43 -22.45
C ASN A 185 -10.73 -3.19 -22.21
N SER A 186 -10.82 -4.37 -21.61
CA SER A 186 -9.66 -5.23 -21.26
C SER A 186 -8.79 -5.64 -22.45
N GLU A 187 -9.27 -5.52 -23.69
CA GLU A 187 -8.51 -5.84 -24.91
C GLU A 187 -7.83 -4.61 -25.52
N SER A 188 -8.11 -3.41 -25.00
CA SER A 188 -7.54 -2.18 -25.53
C SER A 188 -6.02 -2.16 -25.38
N LYS A 189 -5.36 -1.67 -26.43
CA LYS A 189 -3.90 -1.42 -26.46
C LYS A 189 -3.54 -0.11 -25.76
N ASN A 190 -4.52 0.73 -25.44
CA ASN A 190 -4.34 1.97 -24.72
C ASN A 190 -4.80 1.79 -23.28
N ALA A 191 -3.93 2.15 -22.32
CA ALA A 191 -4.20 2.01 -20.90
C ALA A 191 -4.08 3.35 -20.17
N ILE A 192 -5.02 3.59 -19.26
CA ILE A 192 -4.97 4.65 -18.25
C ILE A 192 -4.55 4.01 -16.92
N ILE A 193 -3.55 4.56 -16.26
CA ILE A 193 -3.04 4.06 -14.98
C ILE A 193 -3.24 5.12 -13.92
N CYS A 194 -3.89 4.75 -12.82
CA CYS A 194 -4.26 5.69 -11.76
C CYS A 194 -4.35 4.96 -10.41
N PHE A 195 -4.47 5.71 -9.32
CA PHE A 195 -4.69 5.16 -7.98
C PHE A 195 -5.53 6.13 -7.15
N GLY A 196 -6.05 5.66 -6.01
CA GLY A 196 -6.88 6.51 -5.15
C GLY A 196 -8.15 6.99 -5.86
N SER A 197 -8.67 8.14 -5.43
CA SER A 197 -9.95 8.68 -5.91
C SER A 197 -10.01 9.00 -7.41
N THR A 198 -8.86 9.19 -8.07
CA THR A 198 -8.79 9.41 -9.52
C THR A 198 -9.37 8.26 -10.33
N LYS A 199 -9.51 7.07 -9.72
CA LYS A 199 -10.13 5.88 -10.32
C LYS A 199 -11.45 6.19 -11.02
N GLY A 200 -12.39 6.83 -10.34
CA GLY A 200 -13.75 7.03 -10.86
C GLY A 200 -13.76 7.78 -12.19
N VAL A 201 -13.11 8.96 -12.23
CA VAL A 201 -13.02 9.78 -13.45
C VAL A 201 -12.23 9.08 -14.56
N CYS A 202 -11.20 8.29 -14.21
CA CYS A 202 -10.46 7.50 -15.20
C CYS A 202 -11.32 6.39 -15.82
N ILE A 203 -12.14 5.69 -15.03
CA ILE A 203 -13.06 4.65 -15.53
C ILE A 203 -14.09 5.26 -16.48
N GLU A 204 -14.73 6.35 -16.09
CA GLU A 204 -15.74 7.00 -16.93
C GLU A 204 -15.14 7.51 -18.25
N ALA A 205 -13.97 8.17 -18.20
CA ALA A 205 -13.26 8.59 -19.41
C ALA A 205 -12.85 7.40 -20.29
N ALA A 206 -12.45 6.27 -19.69
CA ALA A 206 -12.04 5.08 -20.41
C ALA A 206 -13.20 4.39 -21.15
N ILE A 207 -14.40 4.42 -20.59
CA ILE A 207 -15.61 3.87 -21.23
C ILE A 207 -15.86 4.58 -22.57
N ASP A 208 -15.84 5.92 -22.56
CA ASP A 208 -16.06 6.72 -23.77
C ASP A 208 -14.94 6.57 -24.81
N LEU A 209 -13.69 6.43 -24.34
CA LEU A 209 -12.52 6.30 -25.20
C LEU A 209 -12.25 4.86 -25.67
N GLY A 210 -12.94 3.86 -25.09
CA GLY A 210 -12.69 2.44 -25.35
C GLY A 210 -11.33 1.94 -24.83
N TYR A 211 -10.82 2.52 -23.75
CA TYR A 211 -9.51 2.19 -23.15
C TYR A 211 -9.66 1.25 -21.95
N LYS A 212 -8.56 0.61 -21.53
CA LYS A 212 -8.52 -0.06 -20.23
C LYS A 212 -8.02 0.89 -19.14
N VAL A 213 -8.48 0.68 -17.91
CA VAL A 213 -7.90 1.31 -16.72
C VAL A 213 -7.20 0.25 -15.89
N ILE A 214 -5.99 0.53 -15.42
CA ILE A 214 -5.23 -0.32 -14.50
C ILE A 214 -5.04 0.44 -13.19
N GLN A 215 -5.50 -0.15 -12.09
CA GLN A 215 -5.39 0.42 -10.75
C GLN A 215 -4.65 -0.55 -9.82
N PRO A 216 -3.43 -0.24 -9.37
CA PRO A 216 -2.82 -0.96 -8.26
C PRO A 216 -3.56 -0.62 -6.96
N LEU A 217 -4.06 -1.64 -6.27
CA LEU A 217 -4.66 -1.51 -4.93
C LEU A 217 -3.60 -1.57 -3.85
N ILE A 218 -2.51 -2.31 -4.10
CA ILE A 218 -1.35 -2.41 -3.22
C ILE A 218 -0.19 -1.68 -3.89
N LEU A 219 0.39 -0.71 -3.18
CA LEU A 219 1.55 0.06 -3.63
C LEU A 219 2.87 -0.48 -3.05
N ASN A 220 2.81 -1.09 -1.86
CA ASN A 220 3.97 -1.76 -1.25
C ASN A 220 3.53 -2.98 -0.42
N PRO A 221 4.10 -4.18 -0.60
CA PRO A 221 5.02 -4.54 -1.67
C PRO A 221 4.39 -4.38 -3.06
N PHE A 222 5.18 -3.97 -4.04
CA PHE A 222 4.69 -3.70 -5.38
C PHE A 222 4.29 -5.01 -6.10
N PRO A 223 3.04 -5.16 -6.59
CA PRO A 223 2.52 -6.42 -7.12
C PRO A 223 2.94 -6.64 -8.58
N LYS A 224 4.25 -6.86 -8.81
CA LYS A 224 4.84 -6.88 -10.16
C LYS A 224 4.17 -7.88 -11.11
N LYS A 225 3.92 -9.11 -10.65
CA LYS A 225 3.32 -10.19 -11.44
C LYS A 225 1.90 -9.85 -11.90
N GLU A 226 1.09 -9.26 -11.02
CA GLU A 226 -0.29 -8.85 -11.32
C GLU A 226 -0.29 -7.63 -12.25
N MET A 227 0.64 -6.70 -12.04
CA MET A 227 0.84 -5.56 -12.92
C MET A 227 1.28 -5.99 -14.33
N GLU A 228 2.20 -6.97 -14.46
CA GLU A 228 2.60 -7.54 -15.76
C GLU A 228 1.41 -8.16 -16.50
N LYS A 229 0.53 -8.88 -15.77
CA LYS A 229 -0.72 -9.41 -16.34
C LYS A 229 -1.65 -8.29 -16.80
N ALA A 230 -1.81 -7.23 -16.01
CA ALA A 230 -2.68 -6.11 -16.34
C ALA A 230 -2.17 -5.31 -17.56
N PHE A 231 -0.85 -5.16 -17.67
CA PHE A 231 -0.17 -4.49 -18.79
C PHE A 231 -0.07 -5.34 -20.06
N LYS A 232 -0.55 -6.59 -20.05
CA LYS A 232 -0.55 -7.45 -21.23
C LYS A 232 -1.26 -6.74 -22.40
N ASN A 233 -0.57 -6.71 -23.55
CA ASN A 233 -0.99 -6.08 -24.81
C ASN A 233 -1.10 -4.54 -24.78
N VAL A 234 -0.67 -3.87 -23.72
CA VAL A 234 -0.62 -2.40 -23.67
C VAL A 234 0.50 -1.89 -24.58
N SER A 235 0.14 -1.03 -25.53
CA SER A 235 1.06 -0.35 -26.46
C SER A 235 1.30 1.11 -26.09
N LYS A 236 0.27 1.81 -25.60
CA LYS A 236 0.35 3.17 -25.08
C LYS A 236 -0.23 3.23 -23.66
N ALA A 237 0.54 3.77 -22.72
CA ALA A 237 0.16 3.91 -21.33
C ALA A 237 0.21 5.38 -20.89
N VAL A 238 -0.88 5.89 -20.33
CA VAL A 238 -0.94 7.22 -19.71
C VAL A 238 -1.19 7.09 -18.21
N CYS A 239 -0.35 7.72 -17.39
CA CYS A 239 -0.56 7.77 -15.95
C CYS A 239 -1.26 9.07 -15.56
N VAL A 240 -2.35 8.97 -14.80
CA VAL A 240 -3.16 10.10 -14.31
C VAL A 240 -3.02 10.17 -12.80
N GLU A 241 -2.51 11.28 -12.27
CA GLU A 241 -2.27 11.43 -10.84
C GLU A 241 -2.27 12.90 -10.39
N TYR A 242 -2.66 13.13 -9.13
CA TYR A 242 -2.75 14.48 -8.54
C TYR A 242 -1.46 14.93 -7.83
N ASN A 243 -0.33 14.85 -8.52
CA ASN A 243 0.95 15.38 -8.06
C ASN A 243 1.82 15.86 -9.25
N ILE A 244 2.78 16.75 -8.96
CA ILE A 244 3.63 17.36 -10.01
C ILE A 244 4.77 16.46 -10.49
N THR A 245 5.23 15.53 -9.66
CA THR A 245 6.44 14.73 -9.93
C THR A 245 6.17 13.43 -10.69
N GLY A 246 4.91 13.03 -10.81
CA GLY A 246 4.52 11.76 -11.38
C GLY A 246 4.94 10.56 -10.53
N GLN A 247 4.59 10.53 -9.24
CA GLN A 247 5.12 9.54 -8.29
C GLN A 247 4.76 8.09 -8.66
N LEU A 248 3.49 7.83 -9.03
CA LEU A 248 3.07 6.52 -9.50
C LEU A 248 3.77 6.17 -10.82
N SER A 249 3.83 7.11 -11.77
CA SER A 249 4.54 6.91 -13.03
C SER A 249 6.00 6.50 -12.83
N ASN A 250 6.72 7.17 -11.92
CA ASN A 250 8.11 6.87 -11.61
C ASN A 250 8.25 5.51 -10.92
N MET A 251 7.37 5.18 -9.96
CA MET A 251 7.35 3.86 -9.33
C MET A 251 7.14 2.74 -10.35
N LEU A 252 6.22 2.92 -11.31
CA LEU A 252 5.97 1.96 -12.39
C LEU A 252 7.20 1.80 -13.29
N LYS A 253 7.84 2.90 -13.70
CA LYS A 253 9.06 2.86 -14.52
C LYS A 253 10.21 2.15 -13.82
N SER A 254 10.43 2.41 -12.53
CA SER A 254 11.45 1.73 -11.73
C SER A 254 11.20 0.22 -11.59
N ASN A 255 9.96 -0.23 -11.74
CA ASN A 255 9.59 -1.65 -11.76
C ASN A 255 9.58 -2.28 -13.17
N GLY A 256 9.99 -1.52 -14.20
CA GLY A 256 10.14 -2.00 -15.58
C GLY A 256 8.92 -1.78 -16.48
N PHE A 257 7.92 -1.01 -16.04
CA PHE A 257 6.74 -0.71 -16.85
C PHE A 257 6.95 0.55 -17.70
N LYS A 258 6.51 0.49 -18.96
CA LYS A 258 6.55 1.65 -19.85
C LYS A 258 5.34 2.54 -19.60
N ILE A 259 5.60 3.81 -19.30
CA ILE A 259 4.58 4.87 -19.22
C ILE A 259 4.97 5.93 -20.25
N ASP A 260 4.15 6.10 -21.29
CA ASP A 260 4.41 6.99 -22.41
C ASP A 260 4.09 8.44 -22.08
N PHE A 261 3.03 8.65 -21.30
CA PHE A 261 2.53 9.99 -20.97
C PHE A 261 2.11 10.10 -19.51
N ASN A 262 2.24 11.31 -18.96
CA ASN A 262 1.72 11.66 -17.65
C ASN A 262 0.71 12.79 -17.82
N ILE A 263 -0.48 12.64 -17.24
CA ILE A 263 -1.48 13.69 -17.08
C ILE A 263 -1.51 14.03 -15.60
N LEU A 264 -0.85 15.13 -15.25
CA LEU A 264 -0.60 15.54 -13.88
C LEU A 264 -1.48 16.73 -13.52
N ARG A 265 -2.00 16.75 -12.30
CA ARG A 265 -2.69 17.93 -11.73
C ARG A 265 -2.19 18.17 -10.31
N TYR A 266 -2.02 19.43 -9.94
CA TYR A 266 -1.41 19.80 -8.65
C TYR A 266 -1.91 21.16 -8.15
N ASP A 267 -3.08 21.59 -8.61
CA ASP A 267 -3.76 22.84 -8.24
C ASP A 267 -4.82 22.65 -7.13
N GLY A 268 -4.92 21.43 -6.59
CA GLY A 268 -5.90 21.06 -5.57
C GLY A 268 -7.30 20.79 -6.11
N ARG A 269 -7.49 20.69 -7.43
CA ARG A 269 -8.77 20.35 -8.07
C ARG A 269 -8.75 18.95 -8.66
N THR A 270 -9.95 18.46 -8.94
CA THR A 270 -10.17 17.17 -9.60
C THR A 270 -10.38 17.41 -11.09
N TYR A 271 -10.10 16.41 -11.92
CA TYR A 271 -10.56 16.43 -13.31
C TYR A 271 -12.08 16.20 -13.35
N SER A 272 -12.76 16.90 -14.26
CA SER A 272 -14.03 16.39 -14.79
C SER A 272 -13.75 15.33 -15.86
N VAL A 273 -14.74 14.50 -16.17
CA VAL A 273 -14.61 13.47 -17.22
C VAL A 273 -14.28 14.09 -18.57
N GLU A 274 -14.99 15.14 -18.97
CA GLU A 274 -14.77 15.85 -20.24
C GLU A 274 -13.36 16.44 -20.34
N GLU A 275 -12.88 17.04 -19.25
CA GLU A 275 -11.55 17.60 -19.21
C GLU A 275 -10.49 16.51 -19.33
N LEU A 276 -10.63 15.42 -18.57
CA LEU A 276 -9.68 14.30 -18.63
C LEU A 276 -9.66 13.65 -20.00
N LYS A 277 -10.83 13.41 -20.62
CA LYS A 277 -10.91 12.89 -21.99
C LYS A 277 -10.14 13.78 -22.96
N LYS A 278 -10.35 15.10 -22.88
CA LYS A 278 -9.65 16.05 -23.74
C LYS A 278 -8.13 15.98 -23.55
N GLU A 279 -7.63 15.89 -22.31
CA GLU A 279 -6.19 15.73 -22.06
C GLU A 279 -5.65 14.40 -22.59
N ILE A 280 -6.39 13.29 -22.42
CA ILE A 280 -5.98 11.97 -22.93
C ILE A 280 -5.93 11.97 -24.46
N SER A 281 -6.94 12.51 -25.15
CA SER A 281 -6.99 12.54 -26.61
C SER A 281 -5.89 13.40 -27.24
N LYS A 282 -5.29 14.35 -26.51
CA LYS A 282 -4.12 15.11 -27.00
C LYS A 282 -2.86 14.25 -27.09
N VAL A 283 -2.72 13.26 -26.20
CA VAL A 283 -1.49 12.45 -26.08
C VAL A 283 -1.64 11.08 -26.74
N ILE A 284 -2.81 10.45 -26.64
CA ILE A 284 -3.13 9.19 -27.30
C ILE A 284 -4.01 9.51 -28.51
N LYS A 285 -3.35 9.68 -29.66
CA LYS A 285 -3.97 9.63 -31.00
C LYS A 285 -4.24 8.20 -31.42
#